data_AF-A0A354X8X4-F1
#
_entry.id   AF-A0A354X8X4-F1
#
_cell.length_a   1.000
_cell.length_b   1.000
_cell.length_c   1.000
_cell.angle_alpha   90.00
_cell.angle_beta   90.00
_cell.angle_gamma   90.00
#
_symmetry.space_group_name_H-M   'P 1'
#
loop_
_entity.id
_entity.type
_entity.pdbx_description
1 polymer ?
#
loop_
_entity_poly.entity_id
_entity_poly.type
_entity_poly.pdbx_seq_one_letter_code
_entity_poly.pdbx_strand_id
1 'polypeptide(L)' 'MKIRYGVIIGLLLISALHGVQAKIYPVANLEEFNKTVPTLGPGDEIVLKNGVWRDVEFQFFGK' A
#
# COMPACT_ATOMS: atom_id res chain seq x y z
N MET A 1 29.91 7.42 28.20
CA MET A 1 29.56 7.93 26.86
C MET A 1 29.22 6.82 25.85
N LYS A 2 30.04 5.78 25.68
CA LYS A 2 29.85 4.72 24.66
C LYS A 2 28.48 3.98 24.71
N ILE A 3 27.97 3.69 25.91
CA ILE A 3 26.68 3.00 26.11
C ILE A 3 25.48 3.83 25.64
N ARG A 4 25.52 5.17 25.78
CA ARG A 4 24.42 6.07 25.36
C ARG A 4 24.24 6.05 23.85
N TYR A 5 25.34 6.02 23.10
CA TYR A 5 25.30 5.92 21.64
C TYR A 5 24.82 4.54 21.17
N GLY A 6 25.19 3.47 21.89
CA GLY A 6 24.69 2.12 21.60
C GLY A 6 23.16 2.01 21.72
N VAL A 7 22.57 2.63 22.74
CA VAL A 7 21.10 2.68 22.91
C VAL A 7 20.43 3.48 21.79
N ILE A 8 21.02 4.62 21.39
CA ILE A 8 20.47 5.46 20.30
C ILE A 8 20.53 4.72 18.96
N ILE A 9 21.65 4.05 18.67
CA ILE A 9 21.81 3.25 17.44
C ILE A 9 20.85 2.07 17.44
N GLY A 10 20.66 1.40 18.58
CA GLY A 10 19.67 0.32 18.71
C GLY A 10 18.23 0.79 18.43
N LEU A 11 17.84 1.97 18.94
CA LEU A 11 16.53 2.56 18.66
C LEU A 11 16.34 2.94 17.18
N LEU A 12 17.39 3.45 16.53
CA LEU A 12 17.40 3.79 15.10
C LEU A 12 17.27 2.54 14.19
N LEU A 13 17.84 1.42 14.60
CA LEU A 13 17.73 0.17 13.84
C LEU A 13 16.32 -0.44 13.93
N ILE A 14 15.65 -0.31 15.08
CA ILE A 14 14.28 -0.81 15.26
C ILE A 14 13.28 -0.03 14.40
N SER A 15 13.48 1.27 14.20
CA SER A 15 12.60 2.08 13.34
C SER A 15 12.76 1.77 11.84
N ALA A 16 13.86 1.15 11.42
CA ALA A 16 14.05 0.71 10.03
C ALA A 16 13.30 -0.59 9.71
N LEU A 17 12.74 -1.28 10.72
CA LEU A 17 12.01 -2.56 10.54
C LEU A 17 10.52 -2.38 10.19
N HIS A 18 10.05 -1.17 9.90
CA HIS A 18 8.71 -0.97 9.36
C HIS A 18 8.64 -1.58 7.95
N GLY A 19 8.25 -2.85 7.87
CA GLY A 19 7.98 -3.52 6.60
C GLY A 19 6.85 -2.80 5.86
N VAL A 20 7.07 -2.51 4.56
CA VAL A 20 5.98 -2.12 3.67
C VAL A 20 5.11 -3.35 3.50
N GLN A 21 3.96 -3.37 4.18
CA GLN A 21 3.00 -4.46 4.08
C GLN A 21 2.11 -4.19 2.87
N ALA A 22 2.32 -4.96 1.81
CA ALA A 22 1.41 -5.03 0.67
C ALA A 22 0.00 -5.39 1.15
N LYS A 23 -1.00 -4.67 0.67
CA LYS A 23 -2.42 -4.83 1.00
C LYS A 23 -3.20 -5.29 -0.22
N ILE A 24 -4.25 -6.05 0.04
CA ILE A 24 -5.19 -6.51 -0.97
C ILE A 24 -6.50 -5.74 -0.79
N TYR A 25 -6.97 -5.09 -1.86
CA TYR A 25 -8.19 -4.31 -1.89
C TYR A 25 -9.23 -4.94 -2.83
N PRO A 26 -10.20 -5.70 -2.29
CA PRO A 26 -11.28 -6.22 -3.10
C PRO A 26 -12.29 -5.10 -3.43
N VAL A 27 -12.54 -4.86 -4.72
CA VAL A 27 -13.49 -3.84 -5.20
C VAL A 27 -14.61 -4.46 -6.02
N ALA A 28 -15.83 -3.96 -5.83
CA ALA A 28 -17.05 -4.49 -6.45
C ALA A 28 -17.50 -3.71 -7.70
N ASN A 29 -17.01 -2.49 -7.88
CA ASN A 29 -17.47 -1.57 -8.93
C ASN A 29 -16.42 -0.49 -9.23
N LEU A 30 -16.65 0.31 -10.27
CA LEU A 30 -15.74 1.35 -10.72
C LEU A 30 -15.59 2.51 -9.70
N GLU A 31 -16.63 2.80 -8.91
CA GLU A 31 -16.56 3.83 -7.87
C GLU A 31 -15.59 3.43 -6.75
N GLU A 32 -15.67 2.19 -6.28
CA GLU A 32 -14.73 1.63 -5.30
C GLU A 32 -13.31 1.62 -5.85
N PHE A 33 -13.14 1.17 -7.11
CA PHE A 33 -11.83 1.20 -7.79
C PHE A 33 -11.23 2.61 -7.80
N ASN A 34 -11.99 3.62 -8.27
CA ASN A 34 -11.51 5.00 -8.39
C ASN A 34 -11.15 5.63 -7.03
N LYS A 35 -11.81 5.21 -5.95
CA LYS A 35 -11.45 5.62 -4.58
C LYS A 35 -10.21 4.91 -4.06
N THR A 36 -9.98 3.66 -4.47
CA THR A 36 -8.85 2.85 -4.00
C THR A 36 -7.53 3.21 -4.71
N VAL A 37 -7.55 3.42 -6.04
CA VAL A 37 -6.33 3.72 -6.84
C VAL A 37 -5.42 4.81 -6.23
N PRO A 38 -5.91 5.98 -5.77
CA PRO A 38 -5.04 7.02 -5.23
C PRO A 38 -4.40 6.68 -3.88
N THR A 39 -4.84 5.59 -3.23
CA THR A 39 -4.36 5.15 -1.91
C THR A 39 -3.34 4.02 -1.98
N LEU A 40 -3.09 3.47 -3.17
CA LEU A 40 -2.22 2.32 -3.35
C LEU A 40 -0.76 2.67 -3.05
N GLY A 41 -0.13 1.82 -2.26
CA GLY A 41 1.32 1.77 -2.11
C GLY A 41 1.97 0.79 -3.09
N PRO A 42 3.30 0.86 -3.28
CA PRO A 42 4.04 -0.15 -4.02
C PRO A 42 3.83 -1.55 -3.43
N GLY A 43 3.45 -2.50 -4.30
CA GLY A 43 3.20 -3.89 -3.91
C GLY A 43 1.74 -4.19 -3.51
N ASP A 44 0.88 -3.18 -3.40
CA ASP A 44 -0.55 -3.40 -3.16
C ASP A 44 -1.24 -4.03 -4.38
N GLU A 45 -2.33 -4.75 -4.12
CA GLU A 45 -3.13 -5.45 -5.12
C GLU A 45 -4.58 -4.95 -5.07
N ILE A 46 -5.16 -4.64 -6.22
CA ILE A 46 -6.61 -4.46 -6.36
C ILE A 46 -7.20 -5.74 -6.97
N VAL A 47 -8.15 -6.34 -6.27
CA VAL A 47 -8.85 -7.54 -6.74
C VAL A 47 -10.27 -7.15 -7.16
N LEU A 48 -10.56 -7.28 -8.45
CA LEU A 48 -11.90 -7.07 -8.97
C LEU A 48 -12.79 -8.25 -8.56
N LYS A 49 -13.92 -7.99 -7.90
CA LYS A 49 -14.89 -9.04 -7.60
C LYS A 49 -15.46 -9.62 -8.89
N ASN A 50 -15.75 -10.92 -8.85
CA ASN A 50 -16.40 -11.64 -9.95
C ASN A 50 -17.72 -10.98 -10.35
N GLY A 51 -17.95 -10.82 -11.65
CA GLY A 51 -19.12 -10.17 -12.20
C GLY A 51 -18.86 -9.64 -13.62
N VAL A 52 -19.82 -8.90 -14.17
CA VAL A 52 -19.67 -8.25 -15.48
C VAL A 52 -19.36 -6.78 -15.27
N TRP A 53 -18.20 -6.35 -15.76
CA TRP A 53 -17.79 -4.95 -15.80
C TRP A 53 -18.07 -4.41 -17.21
N ARG A 54 -19.16 -3.64 -17.35
CA ARG A 54 -19.58 -3.08 -18.65
C ARG A 54 -19.11 -1.63 -18.75
N ASP A 55 -18.56 -1.28 -19.90
CA ASP A 55 -18.23 0.11 -20.25
C ASP A 55 -17.34 0.80 -19.20
N VAL A 56 -16.37 0.06 -18.65
CA VAL A 56 -15.44 0.56 -17.64
C VAL A 56 -14.09 0.91 -18.25
N GLU A 57 -13.48 1.98 -17.77
CA GLU A 57 -12.11 2.36 -18.07
C GLU A 57 -11.33 2.43 -16.74
N PHE A 58 -10.27 1.62 -16.64
CA PHE A 58 -9.40 1.63 -15.47
C PHE A 58 -8.25 2.60 -15.70
N GLN A 59 -8.27 3.72 -14.99
CA GLN A 59 -7.26 4.75 -15.08
C GLN A 59 -6.24 4.59 -13.95
N PHE A 60 -4.97 4.44 -14.32
CA PHE A 60 -3.85 4.39 -13.40
C PHE A 60 -2.96 5.60 -13.64
N PHE A 61 -2.53 6.25 -12.57
CA PHE A 61 -1.65 7.42 -12.63
C PHE A 61 -0.36 7.11 -11.89
N GLY A 62 0.75 7.12 -12.62
CA GLY A 62 2.09 7.09 -12.03
C GLY A 62 2.57 8.50 -11.72
N LYS A 63 3.46 8.62 -10.74
CA LYS A 63 4.29 9.81 -10.55
C LYS A 63 5.66 9.60 -11.17
#